data_AF-A0AAI8YMY6-F1
#
_entry.id   AF-A0AAI8YMY6-F1
#
_cell.length_a   1.000
_cell.length_b   1.000
_cell.length_c   1.000
_cell.angle_alpha   90.00
_cell.angle_beta   90.00
_cell.angle_gamma   90.00
#
_symmetry.space_group_name_H-M   'P 1'
#
loop_
_entity.id
_entity.type
_entity.pdbx_description
1 polymer ?
#
loop_
_entity_poly.entity_id
_entity_poly.type
_entity_poly.pdbx_seq_one_letter_code
_entity_poly.pdbx_strand_id
1 'polypeptide(L)'
;MGRWGMRLFEGDRDLDIALELNCTFGEDDKYLHLSCLVHQTDMLAPTEARYFYESEEYVDHLDNLLADARERLDANGTGDKFLAHWRAKESDPGGKYRFILSGALMMRAGAKIKESDFEHLRELVPQIHCNPGYALPIFDEGFRGPGRVQFIRALVQYKDGTPRNYQEPSCFNCGKVKADSGKAPSKCGQCKGAWYCDQDCKKGHWKAHKPSCKDPKTRVMLNV
;
A
#
# COMPACT_ATOMS: atom_id res chain seq x y z
N MET A 1 -0.25 3.57 22.80
CA MET A 1 0.40 3.20 21.52
C MET A 1 -0.56 2.64 20.48
N GLY A 2 -0.94 3.44 19.48
CA GLY A 2 -0.91 2.92 18.11
C GLY A 2 -1.71 3.68 17.09
N ARG A 3 -0.97 4.00 16.02
CA ARG A 3 -1.45 4.48 14.74
C ARG A 3 -0.24 4.59 13.80
N TRP A 4 0.14 3.52 13.13
CA TRP A 4 1.25 3.57 12.16
C TRP A 4 0.87 2.84 10.89
N GLY A 5 1.10 3.53 9.77
CA GLY A 5 0.48 3.34 8.47
C GLY A 5 0.19 4.69 7.82
N MET A 6 1.18 5.22 7.08
CA MET A 6 1.00 6.30 6.09
C MET A 6 1.20 5.73 4.66
N ARG A 7 0.75 4.47 4.49
CA ARG A 7 0.60 3.60 3.29
C ARG A 7 1.91 2.95 2.81
N LEU A 8 1.99 1.85 2.05
CA LEU A 8 1.14 0.70 1.67
C LEU A 8 0.79 -0.18 2.90
N PHE A 9 -0.07 -1.20 2.89
CA PHE A 9 -1.51 -1.15 3.25
C PHE A 9 -1.79 -0.99 4.76
N GLU A 10 -0.93 -0.17 5.37
CA GLU A 10 -1.05 0.61 6.59
C GLU A 10 -0.80 -0.13 7.91
N GLY A 11 -0.01 -1.21 7.88
CA GLY A 11 0.71 -1.74 9.04
C GLY A 11 2.24 -1.69 8.85
N ASP A 12 3.02 -1.78 9.93
CA ASP A 12 4.49 -1.64 9.87
C ASP A 12 5.15 -2.83 9.13
N ARG A 13 4.52 -4.01 9.23
CA ARG A 13 4.97 -5.27 8.61
C ARG A 13 5.09 -5.20 7.09
N ASP A 14 4.43 -4.24 6.45
CA ASP A 14 4.44 -4.10 4.99
C ASP A 14 5.85 -3.81 4.46
N LEU A 15 6.66 -3.02 5.20
CA LEU A 15 8.05 -2.75 4.84
C LEU A 15 8.95 -3.97 5.05
N ASP A 16 8.77 -4.70 6.14
CA ASP A 16 9.52 -5.93 6.40
C ASP A 16 9.27 -6.97 5.30
N ILE A 17 8.01 -7.12 4.89
CA ILE A 17 7.67 -8.01 3.77
C ILE A 17 8.27 -7.45 2.47
N ALA A 18 8.19 -6.16 2.19
CA ALA A 18 8.79 -5.61 0.97
C ALA A 18 10.30 -5.86 0.89
N LEU A 19 11.03 -5.79 2.02
CA LEU A 19 12.44 -6.17 2.11
C LEU A 19 12.64 -7.67 1.84
N GLU A 20 11.81 -8.54 2.42
CA GLU A 20 11.83 -9.99 2.14
C GLU A 20 11.61 -10.28 0.65
N LEU A 21 10.65 -9.60 0.02
CA LEU A 21 10.31 -9.74 -1.39
C LEU A 21 11.49 -9.32 -2.29
N ASN A 22 12.29 -8.32 -1.91
CA ASN A 22 13.46 -7.92 -2.70
C ASN A 22 14.48 -9.05 -2.88
N CYS A 23 14.67 -9.86 -1.85
CA CYS A 23 15.69 -10.90 -1.84
C CYS A 23 15.28 -12.16 -2.63
N THR A 24 14.15 -12.13 -3.37
CA THR A 24 13.61 -13.30 -4.10
C THR A 24 14.63 -13.96 -5.02
N PHE A 25 15.51 -13.18 -5.66
CA PHE A 25 16.49 -13.67 -6.64
C PHE A 25 17.95 -13.57 -6.17
N GLY A 26 18.18 -13.37 -4.87
CA GLY A 26 19.52 -13.15 -4.28
C GLY A 26 19.88 -11.67 -4.11
N GLU A 27 21.08 -11.40 -3.60
CA GLU A 27 21.56 -10.06 -3.18
C GLU A 27 22.48 -9.36 -4.20
N ASP A 28 22.77 -9.99 -5.34
CA ASP A 28 23.65 -9.45 -6.38
C ASP A 28 22.88 -8.56 -7.39
N ASP A 29 23.43 -8.31 -8.59
CA ASP A 29 22.83 -7.48 -9.67
C ASP A 29 21.37 -7.83 -10.06
N LYS A 30 20.86 -8.96 -9.57
CA LYS A 30 19.48 -9.45 -9.74
C LYS A 30 18.50 -8.87 -8.71
N TYR A 31 18.98 -8.03 -7.78
CA TYR A 31 18.15 -7.35 -6.80
C TYR A 31 17.17 -6.40 -7.49
N LEU A 32 15.88 -6.50 -7.15
CA LEU A 32 14.81 -5.75 -7.81
C LEU A 32 14.51 -4.38 -7.17
N HIS A 33 15.12 -4.09 -6.01
CA HIS A 33 14.94 -2.84 -5.26
C HIS A 33 13.46 -2.46 -5.00
N LEU A 34 12.53 -3.43 -4.92
CA LEU A 34 11.09 -3.18 -4.79
C LEU A 34 10.72 -2.46 -3.48
N SER A 35 11.44 -2.73 -2.39
CA SER A 35 11.25 -2.02 -1.13
C SER A 35 11.57 -0.53 -1.23
N CYS A 36 12.41 -0.11 -2.17
CA CYS A 36 12.73 1.30 -2.39
C CYS A 36 11.59 2.04 -3.12
N LEU A 37 10.64 1.30 -3.72
CA LEU A 37 9.46 1.87 -4.38
C LEU A 37 8.36 2.25 -3.37
N VAL A 38 8.52 1.82 -2.13
CA VAL A 38 7.62 2.10 -1.01
C VAL A 38 8.39 2.76 0.12
N HIS A 39 7.70 3.63 0.85
CA HIS A 39 8.25 4.30 2.03
C HIS A 39 7.08 4.56 2.97
N GLN A 40 7.31 4.43 4.27
CA GLN A 40 6.36 4.87 5.28
C GLN A 40 6.94 6.13 5.93
N THR A 41 6.40 7.29 5.54
CA THR A 41 6.70 8.57 6.20
C THR A 41 5.72 8.78 7.32
N ASP A 42 6.12 8.26 8.46
CA ASP A 42 5.28 8.23 9.61
C ASP A 42 5.61 9.41 10.56
N MET A 43 4.85 9.62 11.64
CA MET A 43 5.11 10.72 12.59
C MET A 43 6.38 10.50 13.46
N LEU A 44 7.15 9.43 13.26
CA LEU A 44 8.38 9.07 13.98
C LEU A 44 9.59 9.27 13.08
N ALA A 45 9.40 9.22 11.76
CA ALA A 45 10.41 9.60 10.78
C ALA A 45 10.97 11.00 11.13
N PRO A 46 12.30 11.18 11.16
CA PRO A 46 12.90 12.49 11.40
C PRO A 46 12.34 13.55 10.43
N THR A 47 12.31 14.80 10.87
CA THR A 47 11.74 15.89 10.07
C THR A 47 12.46 16.01 8.72
N GLU A 48 13.76 15.80 8.73
CA GLU A 48 14.65 15.79 7.57
C GLU A 48 14.24 14.70 6.57
N ALA A 49 13.91 13.50 7.04
CA ALA A 49 13.44 12.41 6.20
C ALA A 49 12.08 12.75 5.57
N ARG A 50 11.15 13.34 6.35
CA ARG A 50 9.85 13.77 5.80
C ARG A 50 10.02 14.83 4.71
N TYR A 51 10.88 15.82 4.93
CA TYR A 51 11.19 16.84 3.92
C TYR A 51 11.83 16.23 2.66
N PHE A 52 12.75 15.27 2.83
CA PHE A 52 13.35 14.58 1.71
C PHE A 52 12.30 13.86 0.85
N TYR A 53 11.40 13.09 1.45
CA TYR A 53 10.35 12.37 0.71
C TYR A 53 9.28 13.29 0.08
N GLU A 54 9.21 14.56 0.49
CA GLU A 54 8.37 15.59 -0.12
C GLU A 54 9.12 16.45 -1.17
N SER A 55 10.42 16.22 -1.36
CA SER A 55 11.27 17.00 -2.27
C SER A 55 11.12 16.58 -3.74
N GLU A 56 11.36 17.51 -4.66
CA GLU A 56 11.43 17.21 -6.10
C GLU A 56 12.56 16.24 -6.43
N GLU A 57 13.70 16.34 -5.73
CA GLU A 57 14.83 15.41 -5.85
C GLU A 57 14.40 13.96 -5.60
N TYR A 58 13.61 13.72 -4.56
CA TYR A 58 13.11 12.38 -4.28
C TYR A 58 12.10 11.90 -5.32
N VAL A 59 11.26 12.79 -5.87
CA VAL A 59 10.33 12.43 -6.94
C VAL A 59 11.10 11.95 -8.17
N ASP A 60 12.11 12.68 -8.61
CA ASP A 60 12.94 12.29 -9.75
C ASP A 60 13.70 10.99 -9.48
N HIS A 61 14.24 10.82 -8.27
CA HIS A 61 14.90 9.59 -7.86
C HIS A 61 13.94 8.38 -7.90
N LEU A 62 12.73 8.55 -7.36
CA LEU A 62 11.72 7.51 -7.32
C LEU A 62 11.22 7.14 -8.73
N ASP A 63 11.04 8.11 -9.61
CA ASP A 63 10.64 7.86 -11.00
C ASP A 63 11.69 7.03 -11.75
N ASN A 64 12.98 7.30 -11.52
CA ASN A 64 14.06 6.48 -12.06
C ASN A 64 14.03 5.04 -11.51
N LEU A 65 13.83 4.87 -10.20
CA LEU A 65 13.70 3.55 -9.58
C LEU A 65 12.50 2.77 -10.12
N LEU A 66 11.36 3.44 -10.31
CA LEU A 66 10.16 2.81 -10.89
C LEU A 66 10.41 2.34 -12.32
N ALA A 67 11.10 3.15 -13.13
CA ALA A 67 11.45 2.79 -14.50
C ALA A 67 12.39 1.58 -14.56
N ASP A 68 13.47 1.58 -13.77
CA ASP A 68 14.42 0.46 -13.68
C ASP A 68 13.74 -0.82 -13.16
N ALA A 69 12.97 -0.73 -12.08
CA ALA A 69 12.25 -1.88 -11.53
C ALA A 69 11.27 -2.48 -12.56
N ARG A 70 10.54 -1.64 -13.29
CA ARG A 70 9.63 -2.09 -14.36
C ARG A 70 10.39 -2.81 -15.47
N GLU A 71 11.48 -2.24 -15.95
CA GLU A 71 12.30 -2.85 -17.01
C GLU A 71 12.80 -4.23 -16.59
N ARG A 72 13.34 -4.35 -15.36
CA ARG A 72 13.83 -5.61 -14.80
C ARG A 72 12.71 -6.66 -14.65
N LEU A 73 11.54 -6.25 -14.13
CA LEU A 73 10.39 -7.13 -13.96
C LEU A 73 9.84 -7.63 -15.30
N ASP A 74 9.76 -6.76 -16.30
CA ASP A 74 9.26 -7.11 -17.63
C ASP A 74 10.29 -7.91 -18.46
N ALA A 75 11.59 -7.83 -18.12
CA ALA A 75 12.65 -8.57 -18.79
C ALA A 75 12.58 -10.07 -18.50
N ASN A 76 12.69 -10.90 -19.55
CA ASN A 76 12.90 -12.36 -19.47
C ASN A 76 11.91 -13.13 -18.56
N GLY A 77 10.68 -12.61 -18.43
CA GLY A 77 9.64 -13.19 -17.58
C GLY A 77 9.97 -13.13 -16.08
N THR A 78 10.77 -12.15 -15.65
CA THR A 78 11.19 -12.01 -14.25
C THR A 78 10.01 -11.77 -13.32
N GLY A 79 9.08 -10.89 -13.69
CA GLY A 79 7.85 -10.63 -12.95
C GLY A 79 6.96 -11.87 -12.78
N ASP A 80 6.84 -12.68 -13.83
CA ASP A 80 6.13 -13.96 -13.78
C ASP A 80 6.78 -14.94 -12.79
N LYS A 81 8.11 -15.07 -12.86
CA LYS A 81 8.88 -15.92 -11.93
C LYS A 81 8.76 -15.42 -10.50
N PHE A 82 8.76 -14.10 -10.32
CA PHE A 82 8.60 -13.44 -9.02
C PHE A 82 7.23 -13.76 -8.41
N LEU A 83 6.14 -13.56 -9.16
CA LEU A 83 4.80 -13.92 -8.69
C LEU A 83 4.66 -15.43 -8.46
N ALA A 84 5.17 -16.28 -9.36
CA ALA A 84 5.12 -17.73 -9.18
C ALA A 84 5.86 -18.21 -7.92
N HIS A 85 7.00 -17.59 -7.60
CA HIS A 85 7.76 -17.89 -6.38
C HIS A 85 6.92 -17.65 -5.12
N TRP A 86 6.25 -16.49 -5.02
CA TRP A 86 5.44 -16.14 -3.86
C TRP A 86 4.11 -16.87 -3.82
N ARG A 87 3.54 -17.21 -4.99
CA ARG A 87 2.34 -18.03 -5.11
C ARG A 87 2.58 -19.45 -4.57
N ALA A 88 3.75 -20.03 -4.83
CA ALA A 88 4.14 -21.34 -4.32
C ALA A 88 4.27 -21.39 -2.78
N LYS A 89 4.42 -20.22 -2.12
CA LYS A 89 4.58 -20.08 -0.67
C LYS A 89 3.31 -19.63 0.04
N GLU A 90 2.15 -19.64 -0.62
CA GLU A 90 0.90 -19.15 -0.03
C GLU A 90 0.41 -19.94 1.19
N SER A 91 0.79 -21.22 1.28
CA SER A 91 0.51 -22.07 2.45
C SER A 91 1.32 -21.71 3.68
N ASP A 92 2.41 -20.96 3.52
CA ASP A 92 3.26 -20.56 4.63
C ASP A 92 2.54 -19.54 5.53
N PRO A 93 2.92 -19.40 6.82
CA PRO A 93 2.34 -18.39 7.70
C PRO A 93 2.47 -16.98 7.11
N GLY A 94 1.34 -16.35 6.77
CA GLY A 94 1.28 -15.04 6.11
C GLY A 94 1.59 -15.05 4.61
N GLY A 95 1.77 -16.21 4.00
CA GLY A 95 2.12 -16.39 2.57
C GLY A 95 1.14 -15.71 1.62
N LYS A 96 -0.17 -15.84 1.88
CA LYS A 96 -1.21 -15.15 1.10
C LYS A 96 -1.04 -13.63 1.09
N TYR A 97 -0.66 -13.04 2.23
CA TYR A 97 -0.46 -11.59 2.31
C TYR A 97 0.85 -11.15 1.64
N ARG A 98 1.89 -12.00 1.65
CA ARG A 98 3.11 -11.76 0.84
C ARG A 98 2.81 -11.76 -0.65
N PHE A 99 1.94 -12.66 -1.13
CA PHE A 99 1.52 -12.65 -2.53
C PHE A 99 0.68 -11.41 -2.88
N ILE A 100 -0.16 -10.92 -1.97
CA ILE A 100 -0.84 -9.63 -2.12
C ILE A 100 0.18 -8.49 -2.27
N LEU A 101 1.21 -8.45 -1.43
CA LEU A 101 2.25 -7.42 -1.49
C LEU A 101 3.15 -7.56 -2.73
N SER A 102 3.44 -8.77 -3.20
CA SER A 102 4.18 -8.96 -4.45
C SER A 102 3.41 -8.40 -5.65
N GLY A 103 2.10 -8.67 -5.74
CA GLY A 103 1.22 -8.05 -6.73
C GLY A 103 1.13 -6.52 -6.60
N ALA A 104 1.09 -6.00 -5.37
CA ALA A 104 1.10 -4.56 -5.14
C ALA A 104 2.41 -3.90 -5.57
N LEU A 105 3.57 -4.52 -5.34
CA LEU A 105 4.87 -4.02 -5.78
C LEU A 105 5.04 -4.09 -7.31
N MET A 106 4.54 -5.14 -7.95
CA MET A 106 4.43 -5.21 -9.42
C MET A 106 3.62 -4.01 -9.97
N MET A 107 2.44 -3.76 -9.38
CA MET A 107 1.64 -2.59 -9.76
C MET A 107 2.34 -1.28 -9.43
N ARG A 108 3.07 -1.21 -8.30
CA ARG A 108 3.82 -0.02 -7.90
C ARG A 108 4.84 0.35 -8.96
N ALA A 109 5.60 -0.62 -9.48
CA ALA A 109 6.57 -0.44 -10.57
C ALA A 109 5.90 -0.13 -11.92
N GLY A 110 4.64 -0.53 -12.11
CA GLY A 110 4.01 -0.43 -13.44
C GLY A 110 4.37 -1.60 -14.35
N ALA A 111 4.78 -2.75 -13.78
CA ALA A 111 5.17 -3.95 -14.52
C ALA A 111 3.97 -4.80 -14.96
N LYS A 112 4.14 -5.58 -16.02
CA LYS A 112 3.07 -6.43 -16.57
C LYS A 112 2.68 -7.53 -15.60
N ILE A 113 1.39 -7.78 -15.47
CA ILE A 113 0.85 -8.85 -14.62
C ILE A 113 -0.16 -9.67 -15.46
N LYS A 114 -0.03 -11.00 -15.43
CA LYS A 114 -0.96 -11.89 -16.13
C LYS A 114 -2.37 -11.80 -15.54
N GLU A 115 -3.37 -11.95 -16.40
CA GLU A 115 -4.77 -11.96 -15.94
C GLU A 115 -5.03 -13.06 -14.90
N SER A 116 -4.42 -14.24 -15.05
CA SER A 116 -4.53 -15.33 -14.07
C SER A 116 -4.00 -14.98 -12.68
N ASP A 117 -2.98 -14.10 -12.60
CA ASP A 117 -2.46 -13.62 -11.33
C ASP A 117 -3.32 -12.47 -10.78
N PHE A 118 -3.90 -11.62 -11.65
CA PHE A 118 -4.92 -10.65 -11.24
C PHE A 118 -6.17 -11.30 -10.64
N GLU A 119 -6.70 -12.32 -11.28
CA GLU A 119 -7.84 -13.09 -10.79
C GLU A 119 -7.52 -13.70 -9.42
N HIS A 120 -6.35 -14.31 -9.28
CA HIS A 120 -5.91 -14.89 -8.01
C HIS A 120 -5.76 -13.84 -6.90
N LEU A 121 -5.18 -12.66 -7.20
CA LEU A 121 -5.12 -11.55 -6.25
C LEU A 121 -6.53 -11.12 -5.80
N ARG A 122 -7.51 -11.03 -6.72
CA ARG A 122 -8.90 -10.69 -6.40
C ARG A 122 -9.55 -11.74 -5.48
N GLU A 123 -9.29 -13.01 -5.72
CA GLU A 123 -9.79 -14.13 -4.91
C GLU A 123 -9.19 -14.16 -3.50
N LEU A 124 -7.94 -13.74 -3.35
CA LEU A 124 -7.25 -13.72 -2.06
C LEU A 124 -7.70 -12.56 -1.16
N VAL A 125 -8.01 -11.38 -1.70
CA VAL A 125 -8.41 -10.21 -0.89
C VAL A 125 -9.49 -10.50 0.16
N PRO A 126 -10.60 -11.21 -0.12
CA PRO A 126 -11.60 -11.54 0.90
C PRO A 126 -11.13 -12.54 1.97
N GLN A 127 -10.05 -13.27 1.72
CA GLN A 127 -9.49 -14.27 2.64
C GLN A 127 -8.50 -13.67 3.64
N ILE A 128 -7.99 -12.47 3.38
CA ILE A 128 -7.03 -11.78 4.25
C ILE A 128 -7.78 -11.03 5.36
N HIS A 129 -7.30 -11.19 6.60
CA HIS A 129 -7.79 -10.42 7.73
C HIS A 129 -7.68 -8.92 7.48
N CYS A 130 -8.66 -8.15 7.96
CA CYS A 130 -8.70 -6.72 7.75
C CYS A 130 -9.06 -5.98 9.03
N ASN A 131 -8.12 -5.21 9.56
CA ASN A 131 -8.31 -4.38 10.75
C ASN A 131 -8.99 -3.04 10.36
N PRO A 132 -10.20 -2.74 10.86
CA PRO A 132 -10.92 -1.51 10.50
C PRO A 132 -10.40 -0.26 11.23
N GLY A 133 -9.51 -0.44 12.20
CA GLY A 133 -9.03 0.63 13.06
C GLY A 133 -7.69 0.30 13.69
N TYR A 134 -7.49 0.74 14.93
CA TYR A 134 -6.28 0.44 15.68
C TYR A 134 -6.17 -1.07 15.94
N ALA A 135 -4.98 -1.61 15.70
CA ALA A 135 -4.57 -2.96 16.07
C ALA A 135 -3.26 -2.88 16.86
N LEU A 136 -3.12 -3.77 17.85
CA LEU A 136 -1.85 -3.95 18.56
C LEU A 136 -0.79 -4.50 17.59
N PRO A 137 0.49 -4.14 17.70
CA PRO A 137 1.52 -4.57 16.74
C PRO A 137 1.56 -6.09 16.49
N ILE A 138 1.39 -6.90 17.55
CA ILE A 138 1.39 -8.36 17.47
C ILE A 138 0.14 -8.96 16.79
N PHE A 139 -0.91 -8.17 16.56
CA PHE A 139 -2.17 -8.57 15.92
C PHE A 139 -2.47 -7.74 14.66
N ASP A 140 -1.52 -6.91 14.21
CA ASP A 140 -1.67 -6.05 13.04
C ASP A 140 -1.24 -6.80 11.77
N GLU A 141 -1.91 -7.92 11.52
CA GLU A 141 -1.67 -8.76 10.34
C GLU A 141 -2.69 -8.48 9.23
N GLY A 142 -2.23 -8.57 7.98
CA GLY A 142 -3.07 -8.41 6.80
C GLY A 142 -3.37 -6.94 6.50
N PHE A 143 -4.57 -6.67 6.01
CA PHE A 143 -4.92 -5.32 5.60
C PHE A 143 -5.36 -4.44 6.76
N ARG A 144 -5.16 -3.13 6.62
CA ARG A 144 -6.05 -2.16 7.27
C ARG A 144 -7.14 -1.68 6.32
N GLY A 145 -8.28 -1.25 6.88
CA GLY A 145 -9.48 -0.88 6.13
C GLY A 145 -9.21 0.02 4.91
N PRO A 146 -8.58 1.19 5.07
CA PRO A 146 -8.26 2.09 3.95
C PRO A 146 -7.33 1.45 2.92
N GLY A 147 -6.29 0.76 3.37
CA GLY A 147 -5.34 0.06 2.50
C GLY A 147 -6.00 -1.03 1.66
N ARG A 148 -6.87 -1.85 2.25
CA ARG A 148 -7.66 -2.87 1.52
C ARG A 148 -8.48 -2.25 0.40
N VAL A 149 -9.19 -1.17 0.69
CA VAL A 149 -10.05 -0.53 -0.30
C VAL A 149 -9.22 0.11 -1.42
N GLN A 150 -8.06 0.69 -1.10
CA GLN A 150 -7.10 1.18 -2.10
C GLN A 150 -6.58 0.05 -3.00
N PHE A 151 -6.24 -1.10 -2.44
CA PHE A 151 -5.78 -2.25 -3.23
C PHE A 151 -6.88 -2.81 -4.14
N ILE A 152 -8.11 -2.97 -3.63
CA ILE A 152 -9.26 -3.38 -4.44
C ILE A 152 -9.46 -2.41 -5.61
N ARG A 153 -9.33 -1.10 -5.38
CA ARG A 153 -9.41 -0.11 -6.45
C ARG A 153 -8.29 -0.30 -7.48
N ALA A 154 -7.07 -0.57 -7.03
CA ALA A 154 -5.93 -0.84 -7.91
C ALA A 154 -6.19 -2.07 -8.80
N LEU A 155 -6.69 -3.18 -8.24
CA LEU A 155 -7.03 -4.40 -8.99
C LEU A 155 -8.05 -4.20 -10.13
N VAL A 156 -8.84 -3.13 -10.08
CA VAL A 156 -9.82 -2.78 -11.12
C VAL A 156 -9.28 -1.76 -12.12
N GLN A 157 -8.47 -0.80 -11.67
CA GLN A 157 -8.05 0.34 -12.51
C GLN A 157 -6.62 0.26 -13.04
N TYR A 158 -5.82 -0.68 -12.53
CA TYR A 158 -4.44 -0.81 -12.94
C TYR A 158 -4.32 -1.08 -14.45
N LYS A 159 -3.29 -0.49 -15.04
CA LYS A 159 -2.91 -0.68 -16.43
C LYS A 159 -1.40 -0.88 -16.49
N ASP A 160 -0.98 -1.90 -17.23
CA ASP A 160 0.43 -2.17 -17.49
C ASP A 160 1.15 -0.91 -17.98
N GLY A 161 2.39 -0.73 -17.53
CA GLY A 161 3.19 0.45 -17.85
C GLY A 161 2.87 1.69 -17.03
N THR A 162 1.78 1.70 -16.24
CA THR A 162 1.40 2.85 -15.40
C THR A 162 1.65 2.54 -13.91
N PRO A 163 2.70 3.11 -13.28
CA PRO A 163 2.96 2.93 -11.85
C PRO A 163 1.76 3.29 -10.97
N ARG A 164 1.37 2.39 -10.07
CA ARG A 164 0.31 2.66 -9.07
C ARG A 164 0.91 3.29 -7.83
N ASN A 165 0.58 4.55 -7.55
CA ASN A 165 1.00 5.18 -6.32
C ASN A 165 0.13 4.73 -5.14
N TYR A 166 0.74 3.98 -4.21
CA TYR A 166 0.10 3.59 -2.97
C TYR A 166 0.39 4.55 -1.81
N GLN A 167 1.36 5.45 -1.94
CA GLN A 167 1.75 6.48 -0.98
C GLN A 167 0.94 7.78 -1.14
N GLU A 168 -0.09 7.84 -1.98
CA GLU A 168 -0.97 9.01 -2.03
C GLU A 168 -2.25 8.79 -1.23
N PRO A 169 -2.91 9.85 -0.73
CA PRO A 169 -4.16 9.69 0.00
C PRO A 169 -5.22 9.03 -0.90
N SER A 170 -5.82 7.95 -0.41
CA SER A 170 -6.92 7.25 -1.07
C SER A 170 -8.22 7.47 -0.30
N CYS A 171 -9.35 7.40 -1.01
CA CYS A 171 -10.65 7.47 -0.35
C CYS A 171 -10.92 6.22 0.50
N PHE A 172 -11.27 6.41 1.76
CA PHE A 172 -11.51 5.31 2.72
C PHE A 172 -12.75 4.46 2.38
N ASN A 173 -13.64 4.97 1.52
CA ASN A 173 -14.84 4.24 1.09
C ASN A 173 -14.65 3.52 -0.25
N CYS A 174 -13.98 4.15 -1.22
CA CYS A 174 -13.96 3.66 -2.60
C CYS A 174 -12.54 3.48 -3.17
N GLY A 175 -11.50 3.79 -2.39
CA GLY A 175 -10.10 3.55 -2.73
C GLY A 175 -9.53 4.48 -3.80
N LYS A 176 -10.35 5.39 -4.33
CA LYS A 176 -9.93 6.33 -5.39
C LYS A 176 -8.82 7.24 -4.88
N VAL A 177 -7.79 7.36 -5.68
CA VAL A 177 -6.68 8.31 -5.50
C VAL A 177 -6.77 9.45 -6.52
N LYS A 178 -5.83 10.40 -6.50
CA LYS A 178 -5.85 11.55 -7.43
C LYS A 178 -5.80 11.08 -8.88
N ALA A 179 -5.03 10.04 -9.18
CA ALA A 179 -4.96 9.44 -10.51
C ALA A 179 -6.32 8.91 -11.04
N ASP A 180 -7.22 8.49 -10.14
CA ASP A 180 -8.49 7.85 -10.51
C ASP A 180 -9.63 8.85 -10.77
N SER A 181 -9.60 10.00 -10.09
CA SER A 181 -10.68 10.99 -10.09
C SER A 181 -10.26 12.37 -10.59
N GLY A 182 -8.97 12.58 -10.86
CA GLY A 182 -8.38 13.89 -11.15
C GLY A 182 -8.27 14.82 -9.93
N LYS A 183 -8.82 14.42 -8.78
CA LYS A 183 -8.87 15.24 -7.55
C LYS A 183 -8.48 14.42 -6.34
N ALA A 184 -7.48 14.89 -5.61
CA ALA A 184 -7.08 14.29 -4.34
C ALA A 184 -8.26 14.28 -3.35
N PRO A 185 -8.49 13.17 -2.62
CA PRO A 185 -9.55 13.12 -1.62
C PRO A 185 -9.30 14.16 -0.52
N SER A 186 -10.37 14.59 0.15
CA SER A 186 -10.31 15.59 1.22
C SER A 186 -10.41 14.94 2.60
N LYS A 187 -9.78 15.57 3.60
CA LYS A 187 -9.82 15.10 4.99
C LYS A 187 -11.22 15.29 5.59
N CYS A 188 -11.61 14.39 6.48
CA CYS A 188 -12.78 14.57 7.33
C CYS A 188 -12.64 15.85 8.16
N GLY A 189 -13.61 16.76 8.08
CA GLY A 189 -13.55 18.06 8.74
C GLY A 189 -13.43 18.01 10.27
N GLN A 190 -13.93 16.94 10.91
CA GLN A 190 -13.89 16.78 12.37
C GLN A 190 -12.56 16.17 12.83
N CYS A 191 -12.24 14.94 12.40
CA CYS A 191 -11.07 14.22 12.91
C CYS A 191 -9.77 14.48 12.13
N LYS A 192 -9.86 15.03 10.92
CA LYS A 192 -8.75 15.23 9.96
C LYS A 192 -7.94 13.97 9.63
N GLY A 193 -8.43 12.79 10.00
CA GLY A 193 -7.70 11.53 9.94
C GLY A 193 -8.23 10.50 8.94
N ALA A 194 -9.36 10.77 8.29
CA ALA A 194 -9.93 9.95 7.22
C ALA A 194 -10.09 10.78 5.95
N TRP A 195 -10.04 10.14 4.78
CA TRP A 195 -10.03 10.80 3.47
C TRP A 195 -11.22 10.37 2.61
N TYR A 196 -11.89 11.32 1.95
CA TYR A 196 -13.08 11.07 1.15
C TYR A 196 -13.06 11.79 -0.20
N CYS A 197 -13.57 11.10 -1.22
CA CYS A 197 -13.71 11.62 -2.56
C CYS A 197 -14.78 12.72 -2.64
N ASP A 198 -15.91 12.46 -1.98
CA ASP A 198 -17.11 13.30 -1.93
C ASP A 198 -17.92 13.00 -0.65
N GLN A 199 -19.08 13.65 -0.52
CA GLN A 199 -19.96 13.49 0.62
C GLN A 199 -20.65 12.11 0.66
N ASP A 200 -20.82 11.44 -0.47
CA ASP A 200 -21.46 10.13 -0.54
C ASP A 200 -20.49 9.03 -0.09
N CYS A 201 -19.23 9.11 -0.52
CA CYS A 201 -18.08 8.38 0.02
C CYS A 201 -18.03 8.52 1.56
N LYS A 202 -18.18 9.74 2.09
CA LYS A 202 -18.18 9.98 3.53
C LYS A 202 -19.38 9.33 4.24
N LYS A 203 -20.59 9.45 3.69
CA LYS A 203 -21.81 8.83 4.23
C LYS A 203 -21.71 7.31 4.20
N GLY A 204 -21.21 6.72 3.12
CA GLY A 204 -21.03 5.28 2.95
C GLY A 204 -20.12 4.67 4.02
N HIS A 205 -18.99 5.32 4.30
CA HIS A 205 -18.04 4.87 5.32
C HIS A 205 -18.42 5.28 6.76
N TRP A 206 -19.48 6.09 6.95
CA TRP A 206 -19.78 6.72 8.24
C TRP A 206 -20.00 5.71 9.38
N LYS A 207 -20.65 4.58 9.12
CA LYS A 207 -20.91 3.56 10.15
C LYS A 207 -19.61 3.02 10.77
N ALA A 208 -18.60 2.76 9.94
CA ALA A 208 -17.28 2.30 10.38
C ALA A 208 -16.44 3.44 10.97
N HIS A 209 -16.56 4.66 10.43
CA HIS A 209 -15.77 5.81 10.87
C HIS A 209 -16.23 6.45 12.18
N LYS A 210 -17.55 6.53 12.41
CA LYS A 210 -18.16 7.28 13.51
C LYS A 210 -17.52 6.99 14.88
N PRO A 211 -17.23 5.73 15.27
CA PRO A 211 -16.62 5.43 16.57
C PRO A 211 -15.22 6.04 16.76
N SER A 212 -14.47 6.24 15.67
CA SER A 212 -13.09 6.75 15.70
C SER A 212 -12.98 8.24 15.34
N CYS A 213 -14.09 8.88 14.97
CA CYS A 213 -14.11 10.29 14.57
C CYS A 213 -14.08 11.23 15.78
N LYS A 214 -12.87 11.53 16.28
CA LYS A 214 -12.63 12.47 17.39
C LYS A 214 -11.84 13.69 16.93
N ASP A 215 -12.11 14.85 17.51
CA ASP A 215 -11.36 16.08 17.21
C ASP A 215 -9.89 15.89 17.62
N PRO A 216 -8.91 16.25 16.76
CA PRO A 216 -7.49 16.13 17.09
C PRO A 216 -7.09 16.74 18.44
N LYS A 217 -7.74 17.84 18.86
CA LYS A 217 -7.49 18.52 20.15
C LYS A 217 -7.97 17.72 21.35
N THR A 218 -9.00 16.90 21.17
CA THR A 218 -9.60 16.06 22.22
C THR A 218 -9.04 14.64 22.24
N ARG A 219 -8.16 14.33 21.29
CA ARG A 219 -7.56 13.01 21.17
C ARG A 219 -6.51 12.85 22.27
N VAL A 220 -6.89 12.19 23.35
CA VAL A 220 -5.92 11.72 24.35
C VAL A 220 -5.01 10.71 23.67
N MET A 221 -3.78 11.12 23.35
CA MET A 221 -2.72 10.18 23.02
C MET A 221 -2.30 9.53 24.33
N LEU A 222 -2.85 8.36 24.62
CA LEU A 222 -2.29 7.52 25.68
C LEU A 222 -0.89 7.10 25.21
N ASN A 223 0.11 7.84 25.69
CA ASN A 223 1.52 7.47 25.76
C ASN A 223 1.66 6.33 26.79
N VAL A 224 1.05 5.19 26.49
CA VAL A 224 1.41 3.90 27.09
C VAL A 224 2.05 3.10 26.00
#